data_AF-A0A350AWG4-F1
#
_entry.id   AF-A0A350AWG4-F1
#
_cell.length_a   1.000
_cell.length_b   1.000
_cell.length_c   1.000
_cell.angle_alpha   90.00
_cell.angle_beta   90.00
_cell.angle_gamma   90.00
#
_symmetry.space_group_name_H-M   'P 1'
#
loop_
_entity.id
_entity.type
_entity.pdbx_description
1 polymer ?
#
loop_
_entity_poly.entity_id
_entity_poly.type
_entity_poly.pdbx_seq_one_letter_code
_entity_poly.pdbx_strand_id
1 'polypeptide(L)'
;MFEVVKYRAELKEDWDRFVDVAKNASFLLKRDYMDYHADRFEDASVLVFQAGKLIALLPANLRESGLVGSHDGLTYGGFVFAKEIKLPVALAAIAAILEFYHASGTHTLELKVIPKFYHTHPSDEVDYAMFLCGAELFRRDTAFVVDQTTRIKYSGNYRREAN
;
A
#
# COMPACT_ATOMS: atom_id res chain seq x y z
N MET A 1 -10.80 -7.43 18.46
CA MET A 1 -9.63 -6.61 18.78
C MET A 1 -8.69 -6.65 17.60
N PHE A 2 -8.13 -5.50 17.22
CA PHE A 2 -7.09 -5.39 16.20
C PHE A 2 -5.75 -5.22 16.91
N GLU A 3 -4.72 -5.85 16.39
CA GLU A 3 -3.35 -5.74 16.90
C GLU A 3 -2.47 -5.18 15.80
N VAL A 4 -1.80 -4.07 16.07
CA VAL A 4 -0.84 -3.46 15.15
C VAL A 4 0.57 -3.80 15.61
N VAL A 5 1.34 -4.45 14.74
CA VAL A 5 2.68 -4.94 15.02
C VAL A 5 3.67 -4.26 14.09
N LYS A 6 4.72 -3.64 14.64
CA LYS A 6 5.84 -3.12 13.84
C LYS A 6 6.54 -4.28 13.14
N TYR A 7 6.82 -4.14 11.85
CA TYR A 7 7.55 -5.13 11.08
C TYR A 7 8.90 -5.46 11.72
N ARG A 8 9.26 -6.74 11.66
CA ARG A 8 10.58 -7.27 12.01
C ARG A 8 10.92 -8.40 11.04
N ALA A 9 12.21 -8.71 10.89
CA ALA A 9 12.69 -9.70 9.91
C ALA A 9 12.01 -11.07 10.05
N GLU A 10 11.60 -11.47 11.26
CA GLU A 10 10.89 -12.73 11.53
C GLU A 10 9.50 -12.79 10.88
N LEU A 11 8.90 -11.63 10.60
CA LEU A 11 7.59 -11.51 9.94
C LEU A 11 7.70 -11.45 8.42
N LYS A 12 8.91 -11.58 7.85
CA LYS A 12 9.14 -11.53 6.40
C LYS A 12 8.21 -12.48 5.64
N GLU A 13 8.13 -13.72 6.07
CA GLU A 13 7.33 -14.71 5.35
C GLU A 13 5.83 -14.42 5.42
N ASP A 14 5.32 -13.99 6.56
CA ASP A 14 3.90 -13.62 6.71
C ASP A 14 3.56 -12.40 5.86
N TRP A 15 4.45 -11.40 5.87
CA TRP A 15 4.35 -10.22 5.02
C TRP A 15 4.30 -10.60 3.54
N ASP A 16 5.29 -11.37 3.07
CA ASP A 16 5.39 -11.72 1.67
C ASP A 16 4.21 -12.62 1.24
N ARG A 17 3.83 -13.62 2.04
CA ARG A 17 2.63 -14.44 1.75
C ARG A 17 1.36 -13.61 1.65
N PHE A 18 1.23 -12.58 2.50
CA PHE A 18 0.08 -11.68 2.44
C PHE A 18 0.08 -10.82 1.17
N VAL A 19 1.24 -10.28 0.78
CA VAL A 19 1.40 -9.52 -0.47
C VAL A 19 0.96 -10.34 -1.69
N ASP A 20 1.22 -11.65 -1.71
CA ASP A 20 0.81 -12.52 -2.84
C ASP A 20 -0.71 -12.65 -3.01
N VAL A 21 -1.46 -12.57 -1.91
CA VAL A 21 -2.91 -12.84 -1.90
C VAL A 21 -3.76 -11.59 -1.66
N ALA A 22 -3.11 -10.45 -1.40
CA ALA A 22 -3.76 -9.17 -1.18
C ALA A 22 -4.48 -8.67 -2.44
N LYS A 23 -5.55 -7.90 -2.26
CA LYS A 23 -6.32 -7.38 -3.41
C LYS A 23 -5.68 -6.20 -4.11
N ASN A 24 -4.76 -5.50 -3.44
CA ASN A 24 -4.17 -4.26 -3.92
C ASN A 24 -2.67 -4.24 -3.66
N ALA A 25 -1.94 -5.19 -4.24
CA ALA A 25 -0.50 -5.35 -4.03
C ALA A 25 0.25 -5.69 -5.32
N SER A 26 1.56 -5.45 -5.32
CA SER A 26 2.49 -5.89 -6.35
C SER A 26 3.78 -6.41 -5.71
N PHE A 27 4.65 -7.02 -6.51
CA PHE A 27 5.93 -7.55 -6.04
C PHE A 27 6.84 -6.46 -5.44
N LEU A 28 6.63 -5.17 -5.75
CA LEU A 28 7.40 -4.06 -5.17
C LEU A 28 7.23 -3.99 -3.65
N LEU A 29 6.11 -4.50 -3.13
CA LEU A 29 5.80 -4.48 -1.70
C LEU A 29 6.42 -5.67 -0.96
N LYS A 30 7.14 -6.56 -1.65
CA LYS A 30 7.85 -7.68 -1.03
C LYS A 30 9.09 -7.20 -0.28
N ARG A 31 9.43 -7.88 0.81
CA ARG A 31 10.57 -7.52 1.64
C ARG A 31 11.90 -7.59 0.89
N ASP A 32 12.11 -8.58 0.04
CA ASP A 32 13.36 -8.65 -0.75
C ASP A 32 13.55 -7.45 -1.69
N TYR A 33 12.45 -6.85 -2.16
CA TYR A 33 12.50 -5.63 -2.97
C TYR A 33 12.73 -4.39 -2.09
N MET A 34 11.95 -4.25 -1.00
CA MET A 34 12.03 -3.11 -0.08
C MET A 34 13.39 -3.03 0.63
N ASP A 35 13.93 -4.18 1.03
CA ASP A 35 15.12 -4.29 1.88
C ASP A 35 16.43 -4.15 1.10
N TYR A 36 16.37 -4.12 -0.24
CA TYR A 36 17.54 -3.91 -1.11
C TYR A 36 18.30 -2.61 -0.79
N HIS A 37 17.61 -1.60 -0.23
CA HIS A 37 18.17 -0.34 0.25
C HIS A 37 17.74 -0.01 1.69
N ALA A 38 17.64 -1.04 2.55
CA ALA A 38 17.22 -0.88 3.95
C ALA A 38 18.12 0.07 4.75
N ASP A 39 19.39 0.21 4.38
CA ASP A 39 20.35 1.12 5.02
C ASP A 39 20.00 2.61 4.88
N ARG A 40 19.12 2.96 3.94
CA ARG A 40 18.76 4.35 3.61
C ARG A 40 17.50 4.83 4.32
N PHE A 41 16.72 3.93 4.92
CA PHE A 41 15.39 4.25 5.44
C PHE A 41 15.19 3.64 6.82
N GLU A 42 14.66 4.43 7.75
CA GLU A 42 14.22 3.91 9.03
C GLU A 42 12.85 3.24 8.86
N ASP A 43 12.82 1.91 8.83
CA ASP A 43 11.59 1.16 8.61
C ASP A 43 10.56 1.42 9.73
N ALA A 44 9.37 1.84 9.32
CA ALA A 44 8.20 2.10 10.15
C ALA A 44 6.99 1.28 9.70
N SER A 45 7.21 0.24 8.88
CA SER A 45 6.17 -0.63 8.34
C SER A 45 5.45 -1.37 9.45
N VAL A 46 4.14 -1.60 9.26
CA VAL A 46 3.28 -2.26 10.25
C VAL A 46 2.39 -3.32 9.62
N LEU A 47 2.03 -4.31 10.42
CA LEU A 47 1.08 -5.37 10.12
C LEU A 47 -0.13 -5.24 11.05
N VAL A 48 -1.32 -5.57 10.56
CA VAL A 48 -2.55 -5.56 11.35
C VAL A 48 -3.16 -6.95 11.41
N PHE A 49 -3.26 -7.48 12.62
CA PHE A 49 -3.88 -8.77 12.89
C PHE A 49 -5.29 -8.60 13.49
N GLN A 50 -6.19 -9.47 13.08
CA GLN A 50 -7.52 -9.62 13.67
C GLN A 50 -7.72 -11.08 14.03
N ALA A 51 -7.86 -11.40 15.32
CA ALA A 51 -7.97 -12.76 15.83
C ALA A 51 -6.84 -13.68 15.32
N GLY A 52 -5.60 -13.18 15.32
CA GLY A 52 -4.41 -13.90 14.86
C GLY A 52 -4.24 -13.99 13.35
N LYS A 53 -5.19 -13.51 12.54
CA LYS A 53 -5.08 -13.47 11.08
C LYS A 53 -4.59 -12.10 10.62
N LEU A 54 -3.55 -12.07 9.77
CA LEU A 54 -3.11 -10.87 9.09
C LEU A 54 -4.18 -10.39 8.09
N ILE A 55 -4.65 -9.16 8.24
CA ILE A 55 -5.74 -8.60 7.44
C ILE A 55 -5.37 -7.33 6.66
N ALA A 56 -4.31 -6.64 7.10
CA ALA A 56 -3.78 -5.46 6.43
C ALA A 56 -2.30 -5.29 6.76
N LEU A 57 -1.59 -4.56 5.91
CA LEU A 57 -0.24 -4.06 6.20
C LEU A 57 -0.05 -2.68 5.58
N LEU A 58 0.97 -1.98 6.04
CA LEU A 58 1.38 -0.68 5.51
C LEU A 58 2.91 -0.65 5.40
N PRO A 59 3.48 -0.65 4.18
CA PRO A 59 4.90 -0.40 3.96
C PRO A 59 5.19 1.08 4.17
N ALA A 60 6.00 1.41 5.17
CA ALA A 60 6.27 2.78 5.55
C ALA A 60 7.69 2.95 6.11
N ASN A 61 8.21 4.18 6.04
CA ASN A 61 9.42 4.58 6.74
C ASN A 61 9.17 5.88 7.53
N LEU A 62 9.92 6.04 8.62
CA LEU A 62 10.04 7.30 9.33
C LEU A 62 10.95 8.23 8.52
N ARG A 63 10.61 9.52 8.49
CA ARG A 63 11.43 10.58 7.90
C ARG A 63 11.96 11.50 9.00
N GLU A 64 12.99 12.28 8.67
CA GLU A 64 13.67 13.19 9.61
C GLU A 64 12.73 14.19 10.32
N SER A 65 11.60 14.55 9.70
CA SER A 65 10.59 15.44 10.30
C SER A 65 9.70 14.79 11.35
N GLY A 66 9.87 13.50 11.66
CA GLY A 66 8.96 12.71 12.51
C GLY A 66 7.69 12.26 11.79
N LEU A 67 7.59 12.54 10.49
CA LEU A 67 6.52 12.11 9.61
C LEU A 67 6.72 10.66 9.20
N VAL A 68 5.64 9.88 9.19
CA VAL A 68 5.63 8.55 8.59
C VAL A 68 5.07 8.67 7.17
N GLY A 69 5.81 8.12 6.21
CA GLY A 69 5.41 8.12 4.81
C GLY A 69 5.38 6.71 4.26
N SER A 70 4.65 6.52 3.17
CA SER A 70 4.77 5.32 2.35
C SER A 70 6.22 5.10 1.95
N HIS A 71 6.69 3.85 2.08
CA HIS A 71 8.13 3.56 2.02
C HIS A 71 8.83 4.23 0.82
N ASP A 72 9.88 5.00 1.08
CA ASP A 72 10.52 5.90 0.12
C ASP A 72 11.32 5.16 -0.95
N GLY A 73 11.71 3.91 -0.68
CA GLY A 73 12.23 2.98 -1.69
C GLY A 73 11.20 2.52 -2.74
N LEU A 74 9.92 2.89 -2.60
CA LEU A 74 8.84 2.48 -3.50
C LEU A 74 8.31 3.62 -4.36
N THR A 75 8.00 3.32 -5.63
CA THR A 75 7.29 4.26 -6.52
C THR A 75 5.89 4.59 -6.00
N TYR A 76 5.21 3.59 -5.42
CA TYR A 76 3.92 3.69 -4.76
C TYR A 76 3.90 2.73 -3.57
N GLY A 77 3.06 2.99 -2.59
CA GLY A 77 2.91 2.19 -1.39
C GLY A 77 1.83 2.80 -0.51
N GLY A 78 1.07 1.97 0.18
CA GLY A 78 -0.02 2.43 1.02
C GLY A 78 -0.64 1.24 1.73
N PHE A 79 -1.85 1.40 2.26
CA PHE A 79 -2.53 0.29 2.89
C PHE A 79 -2.76 -0.85 1.90
N VAL A 80 -2.33 -2.05 2.29
CA VAL A 80 -2.56 -3.29 1.56
C VAL A 80 -3.54 -4.12 2.35
N PHE A 81 -4.54 -4.69 1.68
CA PHE A 81 -5.65 -5.37 2.33
C PHE A 81 -5.82 -6.82 1.88
N ALA A 82 -6.33 -7.63 2.80
CA ALA A 82 -6.82 -8.96 2.48
C ALA A 82 -7.93 -8.87 1.42
N LYS A 83 -7.95 -9.84 0.51
CA LYS A 83 -8.90 -9.86 -0.60
C LYS A 83 -10.37 -9.79 -0.20
N GLU A 84 -10.73 -10.39 0.93
CA GLU A 84 -12.10 -10.50 1.43
C GLU A 84 -12.43 -9.48 2.53
N ILE A 85 -11.56 -8.49 2.77
CA ILE A 85 -11.81 -7.50 3.82
C ILE A 85 -13.10 -6.73 3.51
N LYS A 86 -13.90 -6.49 4.55
CA LYS A 86 -15.09 -5.65 4.46
C LYS A 86 -14.73 -4.22 4.84
N LEU A 87 -15.40 -3.24 4.24
CA LEU A 87 -15.15 -1.82 4.49
C LEU A 87 -15.06 -1.46 5.99
N PRO A 88 -16.00 -1.87 6.88
CA PRO A 88 -15.88 -1.53 8.30
C PRO A 88 -14.62 -2.09 8.98
N VAL A 89 -14.15 -3.26 8.54
CA VAL A 89 -12.92 -3.90 9.05
C VAL A 89 -11.69 -3.18 8.52
N ALA A 90 -11.69 -2.77 7.25
CA ALA A 90 -10.59 -1.98 6.66
C ALA A 90 -10.47 -0.61 7.33
N LEU A 91 -11.58 0.09 7.57
CA LEU A 91 -11.58 1.37 8.28
C LEU A 91 -11.07 1.22 9.72
N ALA A 92 -11.47 0.16 10.42
CA ALA A 92 -10.96 -0.12 11.76
C ALA A 92 -9.46 -0.45 11.75
N ALA A 93 -8.95 -1.16 10.74
CA ALA A 93 -7.53 -1.43 10.58
C ALA A 93 -6.73 -0.14 10.30
N ILE A 94 -7.26 0.74 9.44
CA ILE A 94 -6.67 2.07 9.18
C ILE A 94 -6.63 2.89 10.48
N ALA A 95 -7.74 2.98 11.20
CA ALA A 95 -7.82 3.70 12.47
C ALA A 95 -6.80 3.17 13.50
N ALA A 96 -6.68 1.84 13.63
CA ALA A 96 -5.70 1.23 14.52
C ALA A 96 -4.25 1.59 14.15
N ILE A 97 -3.92 1.66 12.85
CA ILE A 97 -2.59 2.10 12.38
C ILE A 97 -2.36 3.58 12.70
N LEU A 98 -3.36 4.45 12.47
CA LEU A 98 -3.26 5.87 12.80
C LEU A 98 -3.07 6.09 14.30
N GLU A 99 -3.81 5.36 15.14
CA GLU A 99 -3.65 5.37 16.61
C GLU A 99 -2.26 4.87 17.02
N PHE A 100 -1.76 3.82 16.38
CA PHE A 100 -0.41 3.28 16.64
C PHE A 100 0.68 4.34 16.39
N TYR A 101 0.64 5.02 15.24
CA TYR A 101 1.61 6.09 14.94
C TYR A 101 1.41 7.33 15.81
N HIS A 102 0.16 7.67 16.14
CA HIS A 102 -0.14 8.78 17.04
C HIS A 102 0.46 8.56 18.42
N ALA A 103 0.33 7.34 18.96
CA ALA A 103 0.92 6.96 20.24
C ALA A 103 2.46 7.01 20.23
N SER A 104 3.11 6.87 19.06
CA SER A 104 4.56 7.04 18.89
C SER A 104 4.98 8.48 18.58
N GLY A 105 4.08 9.46 18.64
CA GLY A 105 4.38 10.88 18.41
C GLY A 105 4.38 11.32 16.95
N THR A 106 3.92 10.47 16.03
CA THR A 106 3.75 10.85 14.62
C THR A 106 2.34 11.39 14.40
N HIS A 107 2.26 12.61 13.87
CA HIS A 107 0.99 13.31 13.65
C HIS A 107 0.62 13.47 12.17
N THR A 108 1.46 12.98 11.26
CA THR A 108 1.22 13.06 9.81
C THR A 108 1.60 11.74 9.17
N LEU A 109 0.68 11.21 8.36
CA LEU A 109 0.88 10.03 7.52
C LEU A 109 0.73 10.42 6.04
N GLU A 110 1.79 10.29 5.27
CA GLU A 110 1.75 10.53 3.82
C GLU A 110 1.62 9.22 3.03
N LEU A 111 0.63 9.16 2.14
CA LEU A 111 0.34 7.97 1.34
C LEU A 111 0.61 8.16 -0.15
N LYS A 112 1.37 7.24 -0.75
CA LYS A 112 1.54 7.12 -2.21
C LYS A 112 0.62 6.03 -2.73
N VAL A 113 -0.67 6.31 -2.83
CA VAL A 113 -1.73 5.31 -3.11
C VAL A 113 -1.35 4.38 -4.27
N ILE A 114 -1.58 3.09 -4.06
CA ILE A 114 -1.29 2.05 -5.05
C ILE A 114 -2.17 2.28 -6.28
N PRO A 115 -1.60 2.34 -7.51
CA PRO A 115 -2.39 2.59 -8.69
C PRO A 115 -3.45 1.50 -8.92
N LYS A 116 -4.68 1.93 -9.23
CA LYS A 116 -5.85 1.03 -9.33
C LYS A 116 -5.69 -0.11 -10.35
N PHE A 117 -4.85 0.07 -11.37
CA PHE A 117 -4.56 -0.96 -12.37
C PHE A 117 -3.69 -2.12 -11.84
N TYR A 118 -3.08 -2.00 -10.66
CA TYR A 118 -2.44 -3.11 -9.96
C TYR A 118 -3.39 -3.85 -9.02
N HIS A 119 -4.63 -3.36 -8.84
CA HIS A 119 -5.59 -4.03 -7.97
C HIS A 119 -6.18 -5.24 -8.68
N THR A 120 -6.23 -6.38 -7.98
CA THR A 120 -6.91 -7.58 -8.48
C THR A 120 -8.41 -7.55 -8.18
N HIS A 121 -8.85 -6.72 -7.23
CA HIS A 121 -10.25 -6.50 -6.86
C HIS A 121 -10.48 -5.02 -6.51
N PRO A 122 -11.73 -4.51 -6.58
CA PRO A 122 -12.04 -3.17 -6.10
C PRO A 122 -11.51 -2.93 -4.68
N SER A 123 -10.84 -1.80 -4.48
CA SER A 123 -10.11 -1.49 -3.25
C SER A 123 -10.18 0.01 -2.91
N ASP A 124 -11.39 0.56 -2.90
CA ASP A 124 -11.65 1.99 -2.64
C ASP A 124 -11.71 2.33 -1.14
N GLU A 125 -11.38 1.40 -0.24
CA GLU A 125 -11.38 1.64 1.21
C GLU A 125 -10.41 2.76 1.61
N VAL A 126 -9.26 2.85 0.94
CA VAL A 126 -8.28 3.92 1.19
C VAL A 126 -8.85 5.28 0.78
N ASP A 127 -9.50 5.35 -0.39
CA ASP A 127 -10.12 6.57 -0.90
C ASP A 127 -11.20 7.08 0.07
N TYR A 128 -12.04 6.16 0.57
CA TYR A 128 -13.07 6.52 1.54
C TYR A 128 -12.49 6.93 2.90
N ALA A 129 -11.46 6.23 3.38
CA ALA A 129 -10.78 6.62 4.62
C ALA A 129 -10.12 8.00 4.52
N MET A 130 -9.44 8.30 3.41
CA MET A 130 -8.86 9.61 3.13
C MET A 130 -9.94 10.71 3.16
N PHE A 131 -11.12 10.45 2.58
CA PHE A 131 -12.25 11.36 2.66
C PHE A 131 -12.72 11.60 4.12
N LEU A 132 -12.89 10.52 4.90
CA LEU A 132 -13.30 10.62 6.31
C LEU A 132 -12.29 11.38 7.17
N CYS A 133 -10.99 11.20 6.90
CA CYS A 133 -9.90 11.87 7.61
C CYS A 133 -9.67 13.32 7.13
N GLY A 134 -10.36 13.79 6.09
CA GLY A 134 -10.08 15.09 5.49
C GLY A 134 -8.66 15.19 4.92
N ALA A 135 -8.14 14.10 4.37
CA ALA A 135 -6.77 14.04 3.87
C ALA A 135 -6.52 15.04 2.73
N GLU A 136 -5.35 15.67 2.76
CA GLU A 136 -4.94 16.66 1.77
C GLU A 136 -4.17 16.01 0.61
N LEU A 137 -4.51 16.42 -0.61
CA LEU A 137 -3.80 16.00 -1.81
C LEU A 137 -2.56 16.88 -2.02
N PHE A 138 -1.38 16.29 -1.90
CA PHE A 138 -0.11 17.00 -2.13
C PHE A 138 0.54 16.69 -3.48
N ARG A 139 0.17 15.58 -4.14
CA ARG A 139 0.79 15.13 -5.40
C ARG A 139 -0.18 14.30 -6.25
N ARG A 140 -0.05 14.39 -7.57
CA ARG A 140 -0.68 13.48 -8.54
C ARG A 140 0.35 13.01 -9.56
N ASP A 141 0.39 11.70 -9.77
CA ASP A 141 1.19 11.05 -10.80
C ASP A 141 0.29 10.43 -11.86
N THR A 142 0.83 10.19 -13.05
CA THR A 142 0.13 9.53 -14.15
C THR A 142 0.96 8.38 -14.69
N ALA A 143 0.30 7.40 -15.30
CA ALA A 143 0.93 6.27 -15.94
C ALA A 143 0.21 5.93 -17.24
N PHE A 144 0.97 5.60 -18.29
CA PHE A 144 0.43 5.03 -19.52
C PHE A 144 0.46 3.51 -19.41
N VAL A 145 -0.71 2.89 -19.26
CA VAL A 145 -0.85 1.45 -19.02
C VAL A 145 -1.62 0.80 -20.16
N VAL A 146 -1.11 -0.33 -20.65
CA VAL A 146 -1.77 -1.14 -21.68
C VAL A 146 -2.20 -2.46 -21.04
N ASP A 147 -3.50 -2.66 -20.92
CA ASP A 147 -4.04 -3.94 -20.49
C ASP A 147 -3.90 -4.99 -21.61
N GLN A 148 -3.03 -5.97 -21.38
CA GLN A 148 -2.79 -7.07 -22.31
C GLN A 148 -3.89 -8.14 -22.28
N THR A 149 -4.72 -8.16 -21.24
CA THR A 149 -5.85 -9.10 -21.10
C THR A 149 -7.07 -8.62 -21.87
N THR A 150 -7.28 -7.30 -21.91
CA THR A 150 -8.38 -6.64 -22.64
C THR A 150 -7.83 -5.84 -23.82
N ARG A 151 -7.24 -6.53 -24.80
CA ARG A 151 -6.65 -5.87 -25.97
C ARG A 151 -7.69 -5.07 -26.76
N ILE A 152 -7.48 -3.76 -26.83
CA ILE A 152 -8.21 -2.89 -27.77
C ILE A 152 -7.68 -3.20 -29.17
N LYS A 153 -8.57 -3.61 -30.07
CA LYS A 153 -8.21 -3.82 -31.48
C LYS A 153 -7.76 -2.49 -32.07
N TYR A 154 -6.60 -2.49 -32.72
CA TYR A 154 -6.17 -1.35 -33.52
C TYR A 154 -7.26 -1.02 -34.54
N SER A 155 -7.84 0.18 -34.45
CA SER A 155 -8.54 0.78 -35.58
C SER A 155 -7.49 1.09 -36.66
N GLY A 156 -7.84 0.91 -37.94
CA GLY A 156 -6.91 1.07 -39.05
C GLY A 156 -6.17 2.42 -39.06
N ASN A 157 -4.97 2.38 -39.66
CA ASN A 157 -3.93 3.42 -39.88
C ASN A 157 -2.66 3.36 -39.00
N TYR A 158 -2.67 2.82 -37.77
CA TYR A 158 -1.45 2.74 -36.95
C TYR A 158 -0.39 1.73 -37.43
N ARG A 159 -0.76 0.81 -38.33
CA ARG A 159 0.18 -0.17 -38.93
C ARG A 159 1.22 0.46 -39.86
N ARG A 160 1.10 1.75 -40.20
CA ARG A 160 2.02 2.46 -41.10
C ARG A 160 3.14 3.24 -40.38
N GLU A 161 3.02 3.47 -39.06
CA GLU A 161 3.97 4.30 -38.30
C GLU A 161 4.98 3.47 -37.49
N ALA A 162 4.91 2.13 -37.57
CA ALA A 162 5.77 1.21 -36.84
C ALA A 162 6.78 0.45 -37.73
N ASN A 163 6.97 0.89 -38.99
CA ASN A 163 7.97 0.36 -39.93
C ASN A 163 8.94 1.46 -40.34
#